data_AF-A0A8J6IQC7-F1
#
_entry.id   AF-A0A8J6IQC7-F1
#
_cell.length_a   1.000
_cell.length_b   1.000
_cell.length_c   1.000
_cell.angle_alpha   90.00
_cell.angle_beta   90.00
_cell.angle_gamma   90.00
#
_symmetry.space_group_name_H-M   'P 1'
#
loop_
_entity.id
_entity.type
_entity.pdbx_description
1 polymer ?
#
loop_
_entity_poly.entity_id
_entity_poly.type
_entity_poly.pdbx_seq_one_letter_code
_entity_poly.pdbx_strand_id
1 'polypeptide(L)'
;MNAADIIKDRVSIPQALSYYGVELSPKGRIPCPIHRGEHKNFAYTQDRFICFVCGAHGSVIDLVMQLFDLSYSQALVRLDEDFSLGLLRGRGTPEERRRAKAAAEKRALELQKLERDKLLYQQQTAAYLAEFRGLNRMTESCRPTWDGSGQPPELPQEWAFAFHRIPAVGLWLEMFENFDRWEALTGGGDTGPGIHAGRFSRGHRSL
;
A
#
# COMPACT_ATOMS: atom_id res chain seq x y z
N MET A 1 -32.99 -22.60 6.81
CA MET A 1 -33.27 -21.25 7.35
C MET A 1 -32.08 -20.37 7.01
N ASN A 2 -32.28 -19.20 6.39
CA ASN A 2 -31.18 -18.30 6.04
C ASN A 2 -30.77 -17.44 7.27
N ALA A 3 -29.66 -16.70 7.18
CA ALA A 3 -29.17 -15.91 8.32
C ALA A 3 -30.20 -14.87 8.81
N ALA A 4 -30.93 -14.23 7.90
CA ALA A 4 -31.93 -13.22 8.23
C ALA A 4 -33.15 -13.81 8.97
N ASP A 5 -33.60 -15.00 8.57
CA ASP A 5 -34.68 -15.71 9.26
C ASP A 5 -34.24 -16.11 10.67
N ILE A 6 -33.02 -16.63 10.81
CA ILE A 6 -32.46 -16.98 12.14
C ILE A 6 -32.33 -15.72 13.02
N ILE A 7 -31.93 -14.58 12.45
CA ILE A 7 -31.84 -13.31 13.19
C ILE A 7 -33.22 -12.86 13.67
N LYS A 8 -34.22 -12.86 12.79
CA LYS A 8 -35.60 -12.49 13.15
C LYS A 8 -36.18 -13.40 14.23
N ASP A 9 -35.83 -14.68 14.22
CA ASP A 9 -36.29 -15.65 15.23
C ASP A 9 -35.57 -15.50 16.59
N ARG A 10 -34.31 -15.04 16.58
CA ARG A 10 -33.47 -14.97 17.80
C ARG A 10 -33.45 -13.61 18.47
N VAL A 11 -33.68 -12.53 17.72
CA VAL A 11 -33.59 -11.16 18.21
C VAL A 11 -34.92 -10.46 18.00
N SER A 12 -35.61 -10.19 19.09
CA SER A 12 -36.86 -9.42 19.06
C SER A 12 -36.58 -7.92 19.03
N ILE A 13 -37.54 -7.14 18.54
CA ILE A 13 -37.44 -5.68 18.50
C ILE A 13 -37.26 -5.05 19.89
N PRO A 14 -37.99 -5.46 20.95
CA PRO A 14 -37.73 -4.96 22.30
C PRO A 14 -36.29 -5.23 22.75
N GLN A 15 -35.73 -6.41 22.45
CA GLN A 15 -34.34 -6.73 22.77
C GLN A 15 -33.37 -5.81 22.02
N ALA A 16 -33.58 -5.61 20.72
CA ALA A 16 -32.78 -4.69 19.91
C ALA A 16 -32.84 -3.25 20.43
N LEU A 17 -34.05 -2.72 20.67
CA LEU A 17 -34.25 -1.38 21.21
C LEU A 17 -33.56 -1.20 22.55
N SER A 18 -33.73 -2.14 23.48
CA SER A 18 -33.10 -2.08 24.79
C SER A 18 -31.57 -2.16 24.70
N TYR A 19 -31.04 -3.03 23.83
CA TYR A 19 -29.60 -3.16 23.61
C TYR A 19 -28.99 -1.86 23.06
N TYR A 20 -29.72 -1.15 22.19
CA TYR A 20 -29.30 0.15 21.67
C TYR A 20 -29.64 1.34 22.58
N GLY A 21 -30.01 1.09 23.85
CA GLY A 21 -30.20 2.14 24.86
C GLY A 21 -31.54 2.88 24.78
N VAL A 22 -32.54 2.31 24.11
CA VAL A 22 -33.90 2.89 24.04
C VAL A 22 -34.73 2.40 25.23
N GLU A 23 -35.23 3.34 26.03
CA GLU A 23 -36.13 3.02 27.14
C GLU A 23 -37.47 2.45 26.64
N LEU A 24 -37.79 1.24 27.08
CA LEU A 24 -39.00 0.54 26.68
C LEU A 24 -40.22 0.98 27.49
N SER A 25 -41.39 0.93 26.87
CA SER A 25 -42.67 1.15 27.56
C SER A 25 -43.45 -0.16 27.69
N PRO A 26 -44.06 -0.46 28.85
CA PRO A 26 -44.97 -1.61 29.01
C PRO A 26 -46.15 -1.59 28.03
N LYS A 27 -46.51 -0.42 27.50
CA LYS A 27 -47.61 -0.23 26.54
C LYS A 27 -47.18 -0.48 25.07
N GLY A 28 -45.92 -0.84 24.82
CA GLY A 28 -45.40 -1.08 23.47
C GLY A 28 -45.32 0.16 22.58
N ARG A 29 -45.32 1.37 23.18
CA ARG A 29 -45.24 2.65 22.47
C ARG A 29 -44.23 3.60 23.10
N ILE A 30 -43.35 4.15 22.27
CA ILE A 30 -42.21 5.00 22.68
C ILE A 30 -42.02 6.18 21.72
N PRO A 31 -41.25 7.22 22.13
CA PRO A 31 -40.67 8.19 21.20
C PRO A 31 -39.90 7.46 20.10
N CYS A 32 -39.97 7.96 18.86
CA CYS A 32 -39.36 7.25 17.74
C CYS A 32 -37.82 7.36 17.79
N PRO A 33 -37.08 6.25 17.88
CA PRO A 33 -35.62 6.31 17.93
C PRO A 33 -34.99 6.66 16.57
N ILE A 34 -35.74 6.50 15.47
CA ILE A 34 -35.27 6.75 14.10
C ILE A 34 -35.30 8.26 13.78
N HIS A 35 -36.48 8.90 13.88
CA HIS A 35 -36.60 10.35 13.62
C HIS A 35 -36.47 11.24 14.87
N ARG A 36 -36.31 10.64 16.06
CA ARG A 36 -36.10 11.31 17.35
C ARG A 36 -37.21 12.30 17.74
N GLY A 37 -38.46 11.99 17.40
CA GLY A 37 -39.62 12.79 17.81
C GLY A 37 -39.98 12.62 19.29
N GLU A 38 -40.56 13.66 19.90
CA GLU A 38 -40.89 13.72 21.33
C GLU A 38 -42.11 12.85 21.73
N HIS A 39 -43.06 12.70 20.82
CA HIS A 39 -44.31 11.98 21.08
C HIS A 39 -44.19 10.47 20.87
N LYS A 40 -44.99 9.69 21.61
CA LYS A 40 -44.99 8.21 21.59
C LYS A 40 -45.65 7.60 20.34
N ASN A 41 -45.12 7.95 19.17
CA ASN A 41 -45.65 7.58 17.87
C ASN A 41 -44.99 6.34 17.27
N PHE A 42 -44.00 5.74 17.94
CA PHE A 42 -43.39 4.49 17.55
C PHE A 42 -44.02 3.34 18.35
N ALA A 43 -44.63 2.40 17.64
CA ALA A 43 -45.23 1.20 18.21
C ALA A 43 -44.43 -0.04 17.78
N TYR A 44 -44.27 -1.01 18.68
CA TYR A 44 -43.54 -2.25 18.40
C TYR A 44 -44.19 -3.46 19.06
N THR A 45 -44.04 -4.61 18.40
CA THR A 45 -44.30 -5.96 18.93
C THR A 45 -42.98 -6.70 19.06
N GLN A 46 -42.99 -8.03 19.29
CA GLN A 46 -41.76 -8.81 19.28
C GLN A 46 -41.05 -8.76 17.91
N ASP A 47 -41.80 -8.78 16.80
CA ASP A 47 -41.21 -9.03 15.49
C ASP A 47 -41.34 -7.85 14.51
N ARG A 48 -42.22 -6.87 14.82
CA ARG A 48 -42.52 -5.75 13.91
C ARG A 48 -42.61 -4.41 14.63
N PHE A 49 -42.26 -3.35 13.93
CA PHE A 49 -42.47 -1.98 14.39
C PHE A 49 -43.11 -1.11 13.32
N ILE A 50 -43.69 0.01 13.76
CA ILE A 50 -44.17 1.09 12.90
C ILE A 50 -44.06 2.43 13.64
N CYS A 51 -43.69 3.48 12.93
CA CYS A 51 -43.81 4.86 13.37
C CYS A 51 -44.88 5.57 12.54
N PHE A 52 -45.92 6.08 13.21
CA PHE A 52 -47.04 6.74 12.56
C PHE A 52 -46.73 8.15 12.01
N VAL A 53 -45.54 8.68 12.29
CA VAL A 53 -45.11 10.02 11.83
C VAL A 53 -44.16 9.93 10.66
N CYS A 54 -43.02 9.27 10.82
CA CYS A 54 -42.02 9.18 9.74
C CYS A 54 -42.26 7.99 8.78
N GLY A 55 -43.25 7.14 9.03
CA GLY A 55 -43.57 5.99 8.19
C GLY A 55 -42.59 4.82 8.29
N ALA A 56 -41.56 4.93 9.13
CA ALA A 56 -40.60 3.85 9.40
C ALA A 56 -41.33 2.61 9.92
N HIS A 57 -41.12 1.46 9.30
CA HIS A 57 -41.71 0.19 9.71
C HIS A 57 -40.84 -0.98 9.25
N GLY A 58 -41.08 -2.16 9.81
CA GLY A 58 -40.42 -3.39 9.38
C GLY A 58 -40.09 -4.33 10.54
N SER A 59 -39.12 -5.20 10.29
CA SER A 59 -38.55 -6.18 11.22
C SER A 59 -37.38 -5.60 12.02
N VAL A 60 -36.77 -6.40 12.90
CA VAL A 60 -35.54 -6.03 13.61
C VAL A 60 -34.39 -5.64 12.68
N ILE A 61 -34.32 -6.22 11.47
CA ILE A 61 -33.29 -5.88 10.48
C ILE A 61 -33.55 -4.48 9.93
N ASP A 62 -34.80 -4.18 9.57
CA ASP A 62 -35.21 -2.87 9.06
C ASP A 62 -35.02 -1.77 10.10
N LEU A 63 -35.21 -2.11 11.38
CA LEU A 63 -34.94 -1.22 12.50
C LEU A 63 -33.46 -0.84 12.55
N VAL A 64 -32.55 -1.81 12.51
CA VAL A 64 -31.10 -1.55 12.55
C VAL A 64 -30.63 -0.82 11.30
N MET A 65 -31.16 -1.16 10.11
CA MET A 65 -30.88 -0.42 8.88
C MET A 65 -31.22 1.06 9.04
N GLN A 66 -32.42 1.38 9.55
CA GLN A 66 -32.89 2.75 9.69
C GLN A 66 -32.26 3.50 10.87
N LEU A 67 -31.88 2.83 11.95
CA LEU A 67 -31.23 3.45 13.10
C LEU A 67 -29.79 3.88 12.81
N PHE A 68 -29.06 3.10 12.00
CA PHE A 68 -27.63 3.29 11.75
C PHE A 68 -27.30 3.69 10.32
N ASP A 69 -28.30 3.91 9.46
CA ASP A 69 -28.14 4.19 8.04
C ASP A 69 -27.26 3.14 7.34
N LEU A 70 -27.61 1.86 7.55
CA LEU A 70 -26.88 0.71 7.04
C LEU A 70 -27.61 0.04 5.89
N SER A 71 -26.85 -0.51 4.94
CA SER A 71 -27.38 -1.46 3.97
C SER A 71 -27.83 -2.76 4.65
N TYR A 72 -28.65 -3.54 3.95
CA TYR A 72 -29.17 -4.81 4.47
C TYR A 72 -28.07 -5.77 4.93
N SER A 73 -26.99 -5.93 4.15
CA SER A 73 -25.87 -6.81 4.51
C SER A 73 -25.12 -6.31 5.75
N GLN A 74 -24.88 -5.00 5.85
CA GLN A 74 -24.24 -4.38 7.01
C GLN A 74 -25.11 -4.51 8.27
N ALA A 75 -26.43 -4.37 8.16
CA ALA A 75 -27.34 -4.56 9.28
C ALA A 75 -27.35 -6.01 9.78
N LEU A 76 -27.30 -6.99 8.88
CA LEU A 76 -27.15 -8.40 9.24
C LEU A 76 -25.84 -8.65 10.01
N VAL A 77 -24.70 -8.12 9.51
CA VAL A 77 -23.39 -8.24 10.18
C VAL A 77 -23.42 -7.60 11.56
N ARG A 78 -23.97 -6.38 11.67
CA ARG A 78 -24.09 -5.68 12.94
C ARG A 78 -24.94 -6.46 13.95
N LEU A 79 -26.09 -6.99 13.53
CA LEU A 79 -26.93 -7.84 14.39
C LEU A 79 -26.22 -9.14 14.80
N ASP A 80 -25.44 -9.75 13.91
CA ASP A 80 -24.64 -10.95 14.22
C ASP A 80 -23.56 -10.66 15.27
N GLU A 81 -22.91 -9.51 15.19
CA GLU A 81 -21.86 -9.07 16.11
C GLU A 81 -22.45 -8.62 17.46
N ASP A 82 -23.43 -7.72 17.44
CA ASP A 82 -24.08 -7.14 18.62
C ASP A 82 -24.72 -8.23 19.50
N PHE A 83 -25.39 -9.21 18.88
CA PHE A 83 -26.04 -10.32 19.59
C PHE A 83 -25.20 -11.59 19.62
N SER A 84 -23.94 -11.53 19.16
CA SER A 84 -22.99 -12.65 19.15
C SER A 84 -23.57 -13.96 18.56
N LEU A 85 -24.31 -13.86 17.44
CA LEU A 85 -25.06 -14.98 16.87
C LEU A 85 -24.19 -15.97 16.08
N GLY A 86 -23.02 -15.53 15.59
CA GLY A 86 -22.03 -16.37 14.91
C GLY A 86 -22.47 -16.90 13.54
N LEU A 87 -23.45 -16.28 12.91
CA LEU A 87 -24.06 -16.65 11.63
C LEU A 87 -23.25 -16.15 10.44
N LEU A 88 -22.62 -14.98 10.57
CA LEU A 88 -22.00 -14.25 9.46
C LEU A 88 -20.48 -14.14 9.58
N ARG A 89 -19.88 -14.52 10.72
CA ARG A 89 -18.43 -14.68 10.85
C ARG A 89 -17.88 -15.55 9.71
N GLY A 90 -17.07 -14.96 8.85
CA GLY A 90 -16.39 -15.62 7.72
C GLY A 90 -17.19 -15.73 6.42
N ARG A 91 -18.44 -15.25 6.36
CA ARG A 91 -19.27 -15.28 5.14
C ARG A 91 -19.58 -13.87 4.63
N GLY A 92 -18.56 -13.16 4.17
CA GLY A 92 -18.78 -12.14 3.13
C GLY A 92 -19.53 -12.75 1.95
N THR A 93 -20.28 -11.98 1.18
CA THR A 93 -21.03 -12.50 0.02
C THR A 93 -20.11 -13.29 -0.93
N PRO A 94 -20.61 -14.26 -1.73
CA PRO A 94 -19.78 -14.95 -2.72
C PRO A 94 -18.99 -13.99 -3.62
N GLU A 95 -19.57 -12.83 -3.91
CA GLU A 95 -18.94 -11.78 -4.70
C GLU A 95 -17.83 -11.04 -3.95
N GLU A 96 -18.03 -10.68 -2.68
CA GLU A 96 -16.99 -10.12 -1.83
C GLU A 96 -15.80 -11.06 -1.69
N ARG A 97 -16.05 -12.37 -1.54
CA ARG A 97 -14.98 -13.39 -1.48
C ARG A 97 -14.19 -13.47 -2.80
N ARG A 98 -14.88 -13.43 -3.94
CA ARG A 98 -14.21 -13.40 -5.27
C ARG A 98 -13.38 -12.13 -5.44
N ARG A 99 -13.89 -10.97 -5.05
CA ARG A 99 -13.17 -9.69 -5.09
C ARG A 99 -11.95 -9.71 -4.17
N ALA A 100 -12.10 -10.19 -2.94
CA ALA A 100 -11.00 -10.32 -1.98
C ALA A 100 -9.90 -11.27 -2.47
N LYS A 101 -10.29 -12.42 -3.03
CA LYS A 101 -9.35 -13.38 -3.63
C LYS A 101 -8.62 -12.76 -4.82
N ALA A 102 -9.33 -12.12 -5.75
CA ALA A 102 -8.73 -11.44 -6.90
C ALA A 102 -7.78 -10.30 -6.48
N ALA A 103 -8.14 -9.53 -5.45
CA ALA A 103 -7.28 -8.49 -4.90
C ALA A 103 -6.01 -9.06 -4.25
N ALA A 104 -6.12 -10.18 -3.53
CA ALA A 104 -4.98 -10.88 -2.94
C ALA A 104 -4.05 -11.47 -4.03
N GLU A 105 -4.61 -12.10 -5.06
CA GLU A 105 -3.86 -12.61 -6.21
C GLU A 105 -3.13 -11.47 -6.95
N LYS A 106 -3.79 -10.33 -7.17
CA LYS A 106 -3.18 -9.15 -7.79
C LYS A 106 -2.00 -8.64 -6.96
N ARG A 107 -2.18 -8.50 -5.64
CA ARG A 107 -1.09 -8.08 -4.73
C ARG A 107 0.07 -9.05 -4.73
N ALA A 108 -0.20 -10.36 -4.73
CA ALA A 108 0.84 -11.38 -4.81
C ALA A 108 1.65 -11.26 -6.11
N LEU A 109 0.98 -11.02 -7.24
CA LEU A 109 1.63 -10.81 -8.53
C LEU A 109 2.46 -9.52 -8.55
N GLU A 110 1.97 -8.43 -7.95
CA GLU A 110 2.71 -7.18 -7.82
C GLU A 110 3.97 -7.33 -6.97
N LEU A 111 3.87 -8.04 -5.84
CA LEU A 111 5.03 -8.36 -4.99
C LEU A 111 6.06 -9.21 -5.74
N GLN A 112 5.62 -10.22 -6.49
CA GLN A 112 6.51 -11.05 -7.30
C GLN A 112 7.22 -10.24 -8.39
N LYS A 113 6.53 -9.30 -9.03
CA LYS A 113 7.15 -8.37 -10.00
C LYS A 113 8.18 -7.48 -9.33
N LEU A 114 7.85 -6.87 -8.20
CA LEU A 114 8.78 -6.04 -7.42
C LEU A 114 10.03 -6.83 -7.00
N GLU A 115 9.87 -8.06 -6.53
CA GLU A 115 10.99 -8.91 -6.14
C GLU A 115 11.87 -9.27 -7.33
N ARG A 116 11.27 -9.66 -8.46
CA ARG A 116 12.00 -9.92 -9.70
C ARG A 116 12.76 -8.68 -10.19
N ASP A 117 12.11 -7.53 -10.21
CA ASP A 117 12.70 -6.28 -10.70
C ASP A 117 13.85 -5.83 -9.78
N LYS A 118 13.70 -6.02 -8.45
CA LYS A 118 14.78 -5.82 -7.47
C LYS A 118 15.96 -6.75 -7.72
N LEU A 119 15.72 -8.04 -8.00
CA LEU A 119 16.78 -9.00 -8.30
C LEU A 119 17.52 -8.64 -9.60
N LEU A 120 16.80 -8.27 -10.66
CA LEU A 120 17.40 -7.83 -11.92
C LEU A 120 18.29 -6.60 -11.71
N TYR A 121 17.78 -5.62 -10.96
CA TYR A 121 18.54 -4.43 -10.60
C TYR A 121 19.82 -4.79 -9.83
N GLN A 122 19.72 -5.63 -8.80
CA GLN A 122 20.89 -6.09 -8.03
C GLN A 122 21.93 -6.82 -8.88
N GLN A 123 21.50 -7.69 -9.79
CA GLN A 123 22.39 -8.39 -10.71
C GLN A 123 23.10 -7.43 -11.65
N GLN A 124 22.36 -6.46 -12.19
CA GLN A 124 22.91 -5.46 -13.09
C GLN A 124 23.95 -4.58 -12.38
N THR A 125 23.62 -4.07 -11.19
CA THR A 125 24.57 -3.31 -10.36
C THR A 125 25.83 -4.11 -10.05
N ALA A 126 25.70 -5.38 -9.67
CA ALA A 126 26.85 -6.23 -9.39
C ALA A 126 27.76 -6.40 -10.62
N ALA A 127 27.18 -6.53 -11.82
CA ALA A 127 27.93 -6.61 -13.07
C ALA A 127 28.70 -5.31 -13.38
N TYR A 128 28.05 -4.15 -13.27
CA TYR A 128 28.71 -2.86 -13.50
C TYR A 128 29.79 -2.54 -12.46
N LEU A 129 29.58 -2.90 -11.19
CA LEU A 129 30.61 -2.77 -10.15
C LEU A 129 31.82 -3.69 -10.42
N ALA A 130 31.58 -4.91 -10.90
CA ALA A 130 32.65 -5.83 -11.29
C ALA A 130 33.43 -5.30 -12.50
N GLU A 131 32.74 -4.76 -13.52
CA GLU A 131 33.34 -4.09 -14.68
C GLU A 131 34.20 -2.91 -14.21
N PHE A 132 33.63 -2.00 -13.41
CA PHE A 132 34.33 -0.82 -12.88
C PHE A 132 35.62 -1.20 -12.13
N ARG A 133 35.54 -2.18 -11.23
CA ARG A 133 36.71 -2.70 -10.49
C ARG A 133 37.75 -3.33 -11.43
N GLY A 134 37.30 -4.02 -12.48
CA GLY A 134 38.18 -4.59 -13.50
C GLY A 134 38.93 -3.52 -14.28
N LEU A 135 38.23 -2.48 -14.74
CA LEU A 135 38.82 -1.37 -15.48
C LEU A 135 39.82 -0.59 -14.63
N ASN A 136 39.53 -0.34 -13.34
CA ASN A 136 40.48 0.32 -12.44
C ASN A 136 41.75 -0.51 -12.21
N ARG A 137 41.62 -1.84 -12.03
CA ARG A 137 42.82 -2.70 -11.95
C ARG A 137 43.65 -2.64 -13.22
N MET A 138 43.01 -2.54 -14.39
CA MET A 138 43.68 -2.44 -15.68
C MET A 138 44.40 -1.09 -15.86
N THR A 139 43.78 0.02 -15.47
CA THR A 139 44.45 1.34 -15.51
C THR A 139 45.63 1.45 -14.56
N GLU A 140 45.59 0.75 -13.42
CA GLU A 140 46.70 0.66 -12.48
C GLU A 140 47.83 -0.24 -13.03
N SER A 141 47.50 -1.43 -13.54
CA SER A 141 48.48 -2.42 -14.00
C SER A 141 49.22 -1.98 -15.27
N CYS A 142 48.52 -1.32 -16.19
CA CYS A 142 49.05 -0.88 -17.47
C CYS A 142 49.37 0.62 -17.48
N ARG A 143 49.55 1.24 -16.31
CA ARG A 143 49.79 2.68 -16.20
C ARG A 143 51.09 3.05 -16.94
N PRO A 144 51.05 3.95 -17.93
CA PRO A 144 52.26 4.40 -18.61
C PRO A 144 53.13 5.20 -17.63
N THR A 145 54.42 4.87 -17.56
CA THR A 145 55.39 5.55 -16.70
C THR A 145 56.18 6.58 -17.50
N TRP A 146 56.33 7.79 -16.95
CA TRP A 146 57.15 8.83 -17.56
C TRP A 146 58.62 8.60 -17.22
N ASP A 147 59.50 8.58 -18.23
CA ASP A 147 60.93 8.23 -18.08
C ASP A 147 61.86 9.44 -18.00
N GLY A 148 61.32 10.67 -18.02
CA GLY A 148 62.14 11.88 -17.96
C GLY A 148 62.69 12.35 -19.30
N SER A 149 62.44 11.64 -20.40
CA SER A 149 63.04 11.91 -21.72
C SER A 149 62.50 13.15 -22.44
N GLY A 150 61.48 13.82 -21.90
CA GLY A 150 60.80 14.94 -22.56
C GLY A 150 59.82 14.51 -23.67
N GLN A 151 59.72 13.21 -23.96
CA GLN A 151 58.72 12.63 -24.86
C GLN A 151 57.63 11.89 -24.04
N PRO A 152 56.35 11.93 -24.45
CA PRO A 152 55.30 11.19 -23.78
C PRO A 152 55.47 9.67 -24.01
N PRO A 153 55.20 8.83 -22.99
CA PRO A 153 55.26 7.38 -23.15
C PRO A 153 54.19 6.89 -24.13
N GLU A 154 54.50 5.81 -24.85
CA GLU A 154 53.50 5.11 -25.64
C GLU A 154 52.39 4.57 -24.73
N LEU A 155 51.13 4.83 -25.10
CA LEU A 155 49.98 4.43 -24.30
C LEU A 155 49.59 2.98 -24.62
N PRO A 156 49.60 2.07 -23.64
CA PRO A 156 49.07 0.72 -23.85
C PRO A 156 47.59 0.79 -24.25
N GLN A 157 47.21 0.02 -25.27
CA GLN A 157 45.84 0.01 -25.79
C GLN A 157 44.82 -0.36 -24.70
N GLU A 158 45.17 -1.31 -23.83
CA GLU A 158 44.34 -1.73 -22.69
C GLU A 158 44.13 -0.58 -21.69
N TRP A 159 45.17 0.21 -21.43
CA TRP A 159 45.07 1.38 -20.56
C TRP A 159 44.15 2.45 -21.17
N ALA A 160 44.35 2.77 -22.45
CA ALA A 160 43.52 3.76 -23.15
C ALA A 160 42.04 3.33 -23.17
N PHE A 161 41.76 2.06 -23.47
CA PHE A 161 40.41 1.50 -23.42
C PHE A 161 39.79 1.63 -22.02
N ALA A 162 40.53 1.22 -20.97
CA ALA A 162 40.05 1.30 -19.60
C ALA A 162 39.73 2.74 -19.19
N PHE A 163 40.67 3.65 -19.46
CA PHE A 163 40.56 5.06 -19.13
C PHE A 163 39.34 5.72 -19.77
N HIS A 164 39.02 5.39 -21.03
CA HIS A 164 37.84 5.90 -21.72
C HIS A 164 36.53 5.23 -21.28
N ARG A 165 36.56 3.97 -20.84
CA ARG A 165 35.36 3.21 -20.45
C ARG A 165 34.88 3.53 -19.03
N ILE A 166 35.80 3.82 -18.11
CA ILE A 166 35.50 4.12 -16.69
C ILE A 166 34.42 5.20 -16.52
N PRO A 167 34.48 6.37 -17.18
CA PRO A 167 33.46 7.41 -17.05
C PRO A 167 32.05 6.95 -17.46
N ALA A 168 31.94 6.11 -18.49
CA ALA A 168 30.65 5.62 -18.97
C ALA A 168 29.99 4.65 -17.97
N VAL A 169 30.79 3.80 -17.32
CA VAL A 169 30.33 2.89 -16.26
C VAL A 169 30.01 3.67 -14.98
N GLY A 170 30.84 4.67 -14.63
CA GLY A 170 30.62 5.57 -13.52
C GLY A 170 29.29 6.32 -13.63
N LEU A 171 28.99 6.91 -14.79
CA LEU A 171 27.73 7.59 -15.05
C LEU A 171 26.51 6.67 -14.85
N TRP A 172 26.61 5.41 -15.28
CA TRP A 172 25.54 4.43 -15.08
C TRP A 172 25.34 4.14 -13.59
N LEU A 173 26.41 3.92 -12.83
CA LEU A 173 26.34 3.69 -11.39
C LEU A 173 25.77 4.91 -10.64
N GLU A 174 26.18 6.13 -11.00
CA GLU A 174 25.70 7.39 -10.40
C GLU A 174 24.23 7.68 -10.71
N MET A 175 23.76 7.36 -11.92
CA MET A 175 22.38 7.62 -12.33
C MET A 175 21.38 6.66 -11.66
N PHE A 176 21.84 5.49 -11.25
CA PHE A 176 20.97 4.42 -10.74
C PHE A 176 21.17 4.10 -9.25
N GLU A 177 22.26 4.51 -8.61
CA GLU A 177 22.47 4.44 -7.16
C GLU A 177 22.74 5.86 -6.62
N ASN A 178 22.05 6.28 -5.55
CA ASN A 178 22.52 7.44 -4.78
C ASN A 178 23.97 7.18 -4.32
N PHE A 179 24.87 8.02 -4.83
CA PHE A 179 26.32 8.21 -4.64
C PHE A 179 26.95 7.76 -3.28
N ASP A 180 26.18 7.71 -2.20
CA ASP A 180 26.65 7.50 -0.81
C ASP A 180 27.31 6.13 -0.54
N ARG A 181 27.00 5.11 -1.34
CA ARG A 181 27.57 3.76 -1.17
C ARG A 181 28.91 3.58 -1.90
N TRP A 182 29.16 4.38 -2.94
CA TRP A 182 30.35 4.28 -3.77
C TRP A 182 31.57 4.89 -3.09
N GLU A 183 31.40 6.05 -2.44
CA GLU A 183 32.44 6.74 -1.66
C GLU A 183 32.97 5.89 -0.49
N ALA A 184 32.10 5.04 0.09
CA ALA A 184 32.46 4.10 1.15
C ALA A 184 33.29 2.89 0.67
N LEU A 185 33.22 2.52 -0.62
CA LEU A 185 33.92 1.35 -1.19
C LEU A 185 35.18 1.72 -1.96
N THR A 186 35.30 2.97 -2.44
CA THR A 186 36.50 3.44 -3.16
C THR A 186 37.56 4.02 -2.25
N GLY A 187 37.29 4.16 -0.94
CA GLY A 187 38.28 4.56 0.04
C GLY A 187 38.74 5.99 -0.21
N GLY A 188 38.09 6.94 0.46
CA GLY A 188 38.62 8.29 0.63
C GLY A 188 40.05 8.23 1.15
N GLY A 189 41.00 8.41 0.23
CA GLY A 189 42.43 8.34 0.42
C GLY A 189 43.06 9.18 -0.68
N ASP A 190 43.08 10.48 -0.41
CA ASP A 190 43.68 11.55 -1.19
C ASP A 190 45.06 11.12 -1.78
N THR A 191 45.20 11.12 -3.11
CA THR A 191 46.43 11.42 -3.91
C THR A 191 46.32 10.95 -5.38
N GLY A 192 46.01 11.88 -6.30
CA GLY A 192 46.19 11.68 -7.76
C GLY A 192 45.34 12.64 -8.62
N PRO A 193 45.86 13.22 -9.72
CA PRO A 193 45.47 14.56 -10.17
C PRO A 193 44.04 14.61 -10.69
N GLY A 194 43.27 15.54 -10.12
CA GLY A 194 41.86 15.75 -10.39
C GLY A 194 41.56 15.99 -11.87
N ILE A 195 40.66 15.17 -12.40
CA ILE A 195 39.89 15.53 -13.59
C ILE A 195 38.64 16.24 -13.04
N HIS A 196 38.68 17.58 -13.01
CA HIS A 196 37.52 18.39 -12.68
C HIS A 196 36.36 18.02 -13.62
N ALA A 197 35.34 17.35 -13.09
CA ALA A 197 34.04 17.24 -13.75
C ALA A 197 33.49 18.68 -13.87
N GLY A 198 33.54 19.20 -15.10
CA GLY A 198 32.98 20.50 -15.45
C GLY A 198 31.51 20.55 -15.04
N ARG A 199 31.23 21.42 -14.07
CA ARG A 199 29.90 21.87 -13.70
C ARG A 199 29.19 22.38 -14.96
N PHE A 200 28.28 21.59 -15.53
CA PHE A 200 27.33 22.05 -16.53
C PHE A 200 26.33 23.00 -15.86
N SER A 201 26.72 24.26 -15.70
CA SER A 201 25.79 25.34 -15.41
C SER A 201 24.94 25.60 -16.65
N ARG A 202 23.65 25.27 -16.55
CA ARG A 202 22.61 25.74 -17.48
C ARG A 202 22.60 27.27 -17.48
N GLY A 203 23.18 27.88 -18.51
CA GLY A 203 23.12 29.32 -18.77
C GLY A 203 22.05 29.62 -19.80
N HIS A 204 21.04 30.37 -19.37
CA HIS A 204 19.97 30.93 -20.19
C HIS A 204 20.50 31.73 -21.39
N ARG A 205 19.74 31.67 -22.51
CA ARG A 205 19.79 32.61 -23.64
C ARG A 205 19.72 34.06 -23.15
N SER A 206 20.51 34.94 -23.75
CA SER A 206 20.05 36.27 -24.24
C SER A 206 21.08 36.88 -25.18
N LEU A 207 20.55 37.35 -26.32
CA LEU A 207 21.13 38.09 -27.46
C LEU A 207 21.97 37.26 -28.45
#